data_AF-A0A1Z4NAI3-F1
#
_entry.id   AF-A0A1Z4NAI3-F1
#
_cell.length_a   1.000
_cell.length_b   1.000
_cell.length_c   1.000
_cell.angle_alpha   90.00
_cell.angle_beta   90.00
_cell.angle_gamma   90.00
#
_symmetry.space_group_name_H-M   'P 1'
#
loop_
_entity.id
_entity.type
_entity.pdbx_description
1 polymer ?
#
loop_
_entity_poly.entity_id
_entity_poly.type
_entity_poly.pdbx_seq_one_letter_code
_entity_poly.pdbx_strand_id
1 'polypeptide(L)'
;MKIFSKIAICITLFICVAILIISIYPGALNSFFFPVMLVSIVCVPIFTVLAILFWGLRTLGRQDLKSIRLSWHTFVPWREVTIIAGIVLVCYVLLKFYIPRRLAFMISQSAFEQVRVQLPISATGKITLNRKLGLYEVDEYAMDSRGGLYFRVFWGGDGLSPDTISYGFVHQPNREGSPFGTANYQVFYLCGDWYWFHVSDDF
;
A
#
# COMPACT_ATOMS: atom_id res chain seq x y z
N MET A 1 -8.11 -32.32 0.47
CA MET A 1 -8.67 -31.01 0.88
C MET A 1 -7.78 -30.24 1.85
N LYS A 2 -7.35 -30.80 3.00
CA LYS A 2 -6.53 -30.07 4.01
C LYS A 2 -5.25 -29.40 3.49
N ILE A 3 -4.55 -30.00 2.52
CA ILE A 3 -3.30 -29.44 1.96
C ILE A 3 -3.60 -28.22 1.07
N PHE A 4 -4.59 -28.31 0.18
CA PHE A 4 -4.99 -27.20 -0.69
C PHE A 4 -5.46 -25.98 0.09
N SER A 5 -6.24 -26.16 1.16
CA SER A 5 -6.69 -25.05 2.01
C SER A 5 -5.53 -24.38 2.74
N LYS A 6 -4.54 -25.15 3.21
CA LYS A 6 -3.31 -24.58 3.81
C LYS A 6 -2.50 -23.78 2.78
N ILE A 7 -2.35 -24.31 1.56
CA ILE A 7 -1.66 -23.60 0.47
C ILE A 7 -2.36 -22.28 0.16
N ALA A 8 -3.69 -22.27 0.05
CA ALA A 8 -4.46 -21.05 -0.20
C ALA A 8 -4.23 -20.00 0.90
N ILE A 9 -4.30 -20.39 2.18
CA ILE A 9 -4.03 -19.49 3.30
C ILE A 9 -2.60 -18.93 3.24
N CYS A 10 -1.60 -19.78 2.96
CA CYS A 10 -0.21 -19.34 2.83
C CYS A 10 -0.01 -18.35 1.68
N ILE A 11 -0.64 -18.59 0.52
CA ILE A 11 -0.58 -17.68 -0.63
C ILE A 11 -1.24 -16.35 -0.29
N THR A 12 -2.44 -16.37 0.29
CA THR A 12 -3.12 -15.13 0.72
C THR A 12 -2.28 -14.36 1.72
N LEU A 13 -1.72 -15.04 2.73
CA LEU A 13 -0.85 -14.41 3.73
C LEU A 13 0.38 -13.79 3.07
N PHE A 14 1.04 -14.51 2.17
CA PHE A 14 2.21 -14.01 1.45
C PHE A 14 1.89 -12.76 0.64
N ILE A 15 0.77 -12.76 -0.11
CA ILE A 15 0.31 -11.59 -0.87
C ILE A 15 0.02 -10.42 0.07
N CYS A 16 -0.72 -10.64 1.16
CA CYS A 16 -1.00 -9.59 2.14
C CYS A 16 0.28 -9.00 2.75
N VAL A 17 1.26 -9.84 3.11
CA VAL A 17 2.55 -9.38 3.62
C VAL A 17 3.31 -8.57 2.57
N ALA A 18 3.37 -9.05 1.33
CA ALA A 18 4.02 -8.32 0.24
C ALA A 18 3.38 -6.93 0.04
N ILE A 19 2.06 -6.82 0.10
CA ILE A 19 1.34 -5.54 0.00
C ILE A 19 1.68 -4.62 1.17
N LEU A 20 1.68 -5.14 2.38
CA LEU A 20 2.02 -4.36 3.56
C LEU A 20 3.47 -3.84 3.46
N ILE A 21 4.40 -4.65 2.94
CA ILE A 21 5.78 -4.22 2.68
C ILE A 21 5.82 -3.12 1.62
N ILE A 22 5.13 -3.29 0.48
CA ILE A 22 5.09 -2.27 -0.59
C ILE A 22 4.47 -0.96 -0.07
N SER A 23 3.48 -1.03 0.82
CA SER A 23 2.78 0.13 1.39
C SER A 23 3.66 1.07 2.22
N ILE A 24 4.81 0.56 2.68
CA ILE A 24 5.82 1.33 3.42
C ILE A 24 6.31 2.52 2.60
N TYR A 25 6.43 2.35 1.27
CA TYR A 25 6.95 3.39 0.38
C TYR A 25 5.81 4.30 -0.09
N PRO A 26 5.88 5.63 0.15
CA PRO A 26 4.92 6.59 -0.38
C PRO A 26 4.90 6.54 -1.91
N GLY A 27 3.72 6.50 -2.53
CA GLY A 27 3.59 6.45 -3.99
C GLY A 27 3.75 5.07 -4.65
N ALA A 28 4.30 4.06 -3.97
CA ALA A 28 4.46 2.72 -4.56
C ALA A 28 3.12 2.00 -4.80
N LEU A 29 2.10 2.30 -3.99
CA LEU A 29 0.72 1.90 -4.22
C LEU A 29 -0.05 3.08 -4.82
N ASN A 30 0.30 3.46 -6.07
CA ASN A 30 -0.41 4.51 -6.81
C ASN A 30 -1.93 4.20 -6.88
N SER A 31 -2.75 5.24 -7.09
CA SER A 31 -4.23 5.19 -7.04
C SER A 31 -4.88 4.08 -7.88
N PHE A 32 -4.24 3.59 -8.95
CA PHE A 32 -4.72 2.48 -9.79
C PHE A 32 -4.25 1.10 -9.33
N PHE A 33 -3.05 0.98 -8.76
CA PHE A 33 -2.49 -0.30 -8.36
C PHE A 33 -3.17 -0.84 -7.10
N PHE A 34 -3.57 0.03 -6.18
CA PHE A 34 -4.22 -0.38 -4.94
C PHE A 34 -5.61 -1.03 -5.18
N PRO A 35 -6.54 -0.44 -5.96
CA PRO A 35 -7.81 -1.10 -6.28
C PRO A 35 -7.61 -2.39 -7.07
N VAL A 36 -6.74 -2.40 -8.08
CA VAL A 36 -6.51 -3.59 -8.92
C VAL A 36 -5.92 -4.74 -8.09
N MET A 37 -4.97 -4.44 -7.19
CA MET A 37 -4.39 -5.46 -6.33
C MET A 37 -5.36 -5.92 -5.24
N LEU A 38 -6.18 -5.02 -4.69
CA LEU A 38 -7.21 -5.37 -3.71
C LEU A 38 -8.32 -6.21 -4.34
N VAL A 39 -8.74 -5.87 -5.56
CA VAL A 39 -9.69 -6.66 -6.36
C VAL A 39 -9.09 -8.02 -6.69
N SER A 40 -7.80 -8.13 -7.03
CA SER A 40 -7.18 -9.44 -7.32
C SER A 40 -7.14 -10.35 -6.09
N ILE A 41 -6.89 -9.82 -4.88
CA ILE A 41 -6.93 -10.61 -3.63
C ILE A 41 -8.33 -11.20 -3.37
N VAL A 42 -9.39 -10.52 -3.77
CA VAL A 42 -10.78 -11.00 -3.60
C VAL A 42 -11.20 -11.89 -4.77
N CYS A 43 -10.90 -11.47 -5.99
CA CYS A 43 -11.29 -12.16 -7.21
C CYS A 43 -10.54 -13.48 -7.39
N VAL A 44 -9.23 -13.55 -7.13
CA VAL A 44 -8.45 -14.79 -7.31
C VAL A 44 -9.02 -15.94 -6.50
N PRO A 45 -9.29 -15.84 -5.18
CA PRO A 45 -9.90 -16.94 -4.43
C PRO A 45 -11.32 -17.26 -4.90
N ILE A 46 -12.13 -16.25 -5.28
CA ILE A 46 -13.47 -16.50 -5.84
C ILE A 46 -13.38 -17.29 -7.15
N PHE A 47 -12.56 -16.87 -8.10
CA PHE A 47 -12.34 -17.55 -9.37
C PHE A 47 -11.73 -18.94 -9.17
N THR A 48 -10.87 -19.12 -8.17
CA THR A 48 -10.30 -20.44 -7.83
C THR A 48 -11.39 -21.38 -7.33
N VAL A 49 -12.29 -20.90 -6.46
CA VAL A 49 -13.45 -21.68 -5.97
C VAL A 49 -14.40 -22.02 -7.13
N LEU A 50 -14.70 -21.04 -7.99
CA LEU A 50 -15.54 -21.25 -9.18
C LEU A 50 -14.91 -22.26 -10.16
N ALA A 51 -13.60 -22.19 -10.38
CA ALA A 51 -12.88 -23.14 -11.24
C ALA A 51 -12.92 -24.56 -10.67
N ILE A 52 -12.76 -24.73 -9.36
CA ILE A 52 -12.87 -26.03 -8.68
C ILE A 52 -14.30 -26.59 -8.79
N LEU A 53 -15.31 -25.74 -8.56
CA LEU A 53 -16.73 -26.07 -8.74
C LEU A 53 -17.04 -26.53 -10.16
N PHE A 54 -16.62 -25.74 -11.15
CA PHE A 54 -16.83 -26.02 -12.56
C PHE A 54 -16.10 -27.29 -13.01
N TRP A 55 -14.86 -27.48 -12.55
CA TRP A 55 -14.09 -28.70 -12.80
C TRP A 55 -14.78 -29.93 -12.21
N GLY A 56 -15.24 -29.85 -10.95
CA GLY A 56 -15.99 -30.92 -10.28
C GLY A 56 -17.29 -31.26 -10.99
N LEU A 57 -18.06 -30.26 -11.42
CA LEU A 57 -19.30 -30.46 -12.19
C LEU A 57 -19.02 -31.13 -13.54
N ARG A 58 -17.93 -30.74 -14.23
CA ARG A 58 -17.57 -31.30 -15.54
C ARG A 58 -17.06 -32.74 -15.45
N THR A 59 -16.34 -33.10 -14.38
CA THR A 59 -15.88 -34.48 -14.14
C THR A 59 -17.01 -35.38 -13.63
N LEU A 60 -17.91 -34.88 -12.78
CA LEU A 60 -19.10 -35.62 -12.36
C LEU A 60 -20.15 -35.78 -13.47
N GLY A 61 -20.29 -34.81 -14.38
CA GLY A 61 -21.17 -34.96 -15.54
C GLY A 61 -20.78 -36.09 -16.50
N ARG A 62 -19.61 -36.72 -16.32
CA ARG A 62 -19.16 -37.92 -17.04
C ARG A 62 -19.34 -39.22 -16.26
N GLN A 63 -19.75 -39.18 -14.99
CA GLN A 63 -19.97 -40.37 -14.17
C GLN A 63 -21.45 -40.43 -13.75
N ASP A 64 -22.07 -41.59 -13.95
CA ASP A 64 -23.49 -41.85 -13.72
C ASP A 64 -24.02 -41.23 -12.41
N LEU A 65 -24.99 -40.31 -12.57
CA LEU A 65 -25.54 -39.42 -11.53
C LEU A 65 -26.36 -40.12 -10.43
N LYS A 66 -26.29 -41.45 -10.29
CA LYS A 66 -27.15 -42.21 -9.36
C LYS A 66 -26.52 -42.58 -8.01
N SER A 67 -25.20 -42.56 -7.83
CA SER A 67 -24.59 -43.10 -6.59
C SER A 67 -23.95 -42.08 -5.66
N ILE A 68 -23.76 -40.83 -6.07
CA ILE A 68 -23.02 -39.86 -5.26
C ILE A 68 -24.00 -38.94 -4.53
N ARG A 69 -24.43 -39.39 -3.36
CA ARG A 69 -25.05 -38.56 -2.32
C ARG A 69 -23.99 -37.57 -1.85
N LEU A 70 -23.77 -36.51 -2.62
CA LEU A 70 -22.84 -35.43 -2.31
C LEU A 70 -23.36 -34.70 -1.07
N SER A 71 -22.85 -35.13 0.09
CA SER A 71 -23.10 -34.49 1.37
C SER A 71 -22.70 -33.02 1.27
N TRP A 72 -23.70 -32.14 1.17
CA TRP A 72 -23.58 -30.68 1.14
C TRP A 72 -22.75 -30.14 2.32
N HIS A 73 -22.64 -30.88 3.42
CA HIS A 73 -21.79 -30.57 4.57
C HIS A 73 -20.28 -30.60 4.29
N THR A 74 -19.85 -31.10 3.13
CA THR A 74 -18.42 -31.20 2.76
C THR A 74 -17.95 -30.04 1.90
N PHE A 75 -18.83 -29.12 1.51
CA PHE A 75 -18.60 -28.33 0.29
C PHE A 75 -17.88 -26.99 0.50
N VAL A 76 -17.96 -26.39 1.69
CA VAL A 76 -17.20 -25.16 2.00
C VAL A 76 -16.60 -25.28 3.40
N PRO A 77 -15.27 -25.31 3.54
CA PRO A 77 -14.62 -25.35 4.84
C PRO A 77 -14.71 -23.94 5.45
N TRP A 78 -15.85 -23.65 6.10
CA TRP A 78 -16.21 -22.32 6.63
C TRP A 78 -15.12 -21.74 7.54
N ARG A 79 -14.44 -22.57 8.32
CA ARG A 79 -13.33 -22.15 9.18
C ARG A 79 -12.21 -21.49 8.36
N GLU A 80 -11.83 -22.08 7.24
CA GLU A 80 -10.76 -21.59 6.36
C GLU A 80 -11.19 -20.33 5.62
N VAL A 81 -12.46 -20.25 5.22
CA VAL A 81 -13.04 -19.00 4.68
C VAL A 81 -12.99 -17.88 5.73
N THR A 82 -13.36 -18.15 6.98
CA THR A 82 -13.29 -17.18 8.08
C THR A 82 -11.84 -16.74 8.35
N ILE A 83 -10.87 -17.65 8.28
CA ILE A 83 -9.44 -17.31 8.44
C ILE A 83 -8.97 -16.38 7.31
N ILE A 84 -9.26 -16.73 6.06
CA ILE A 84 -8.88 -15.90 4.89
C ILE A 84 -9.54 -14.52 4.99
N ALA A 85 -10.83 -14.46 5.28
CA ALA A 85 -11.55 -13.21 5.47
C ALA A 85 -10.95 -12.38 6.61
N GLY A 86 -10.58 -13.02 7.72
CA GLY A 86 -9.88 -12.37 8.83
C GLY A 86 -8.52 -11.78 8.43
N ILE A 87 -7.70 -12.53 7.69
CA ILE A 87 -6.40 -12.05 7.19
C ILE A 87 -6.59 -10.83 6.28
N VAL A 88 -7.53 -10.92 5.33
CA VAL A 88 -7.81 -9.81 4.40
C VAL A 88 -8.34 -8.59 5.13
N LEU A 89 -9.23 -8.78 6.11
CA LEU A 89 -9.78 -7.68 6.92
C LEU A 89 -8.68 -6.99 7.73
N VAL A 90 -7.81 -7.75 8.40
CA VAL A 90 -6.66 -7.20 9.14
C VAL A 90 -5.73 -6.43 8.20
N CYS A 91 -5.39 -7.01 7.05
CA CYS A 91 -4.56 -6.35 6.04
C CYS A 91 -5.20 -5.02 5.58
N TYR A 92 -6.51 -5.03 5.27
CA TYR A 92 -7.26 -3.85 4.89
C TYR A 92 -7.21 -2.76 5.97
N VAL A 93 -7.45 -3.11 7.24
CA VAL A 93 -7.39 -2.17 8.36
C VAL A 93 -5.99 -1.57 8.49
N LEU A 94 -4.93 -2.40 8.44
CA LEU A 94 -3.54 -1.92 8.50
C LEU A 94 -3.21 -0.93 7.38
N LEU A 95 -3.67 -1.21 6.16
CA LEU A 95 -3.48 -0.33 4.99
C LEU A 95 -4.30 0.95 5.11
N LYS A 96 -5.57 0.85 5.53
CA LYS A 96 -6.47 2.00 5.64
C LYS A 96 -5.99 3.03 6.66
N PHE A 97 -5.37 2.58 7.74
CA PHE A 97 -4.78 3.44 8.78
C PHE A 97 -3.28 3.72 8.56
N TYR A 98 -2.71 3.30 7.42
CA TYR A 98 -1.30 3.51 7.07
C TYR A 98 -0.32 3.02 8.16
N ILE A 99 -0.68 1.97 8.91
CA ILE A 99 0.11 1.48 10.05
C ILE A 99 1.52 1.04 9.64
N PRO A 100 1.72 0.23 8.58
CA PRO A 100 3.06 -0.17 8.16
C PRO A 100 3.95 1.04 7.83
N ARG A 101 3.40 2.04 7.15
CA ARG A 101 4.10 3.27 6.80
C ARG A 101 4.47 4.09 8.02
N ARG A 102 3.57 4.22 9.00
CA ARG A 102 3.85 4.89 10.27
C ARG A 102 5.00 4.23 11.01
N LEU A 103 4.97 2.89 11.13
CA LEU A 103 6.03 2.14 11.81
C LEU A 103 7.37 2.27 11.08
N ALA A 104 7.38 2.14 9.76
CA ALA A 104 8.61 2.28 8.96
C ALA A 104 9.20 3.70 9.04
N PHE A 105 8.34 4.72 9.06
CA PHE A 105 8.76 6.10 9.27
C PHE A 105 9.31 6.31 10.69
N MET A 106 8.64 5.82 11.73
CA MET A 106 9.14 5.92 13.11
C MET A 106 10.55 5.32 13.28
N ILE A 107 10.83 4.20 12.62
CA ILE A 107 12.16 3.58 12.61
C ILE A 107 13.19 4.48 11.89
N SER A 108 12.77 5.17 10.83
CA SER A 108 13.64 6.04 10.01
C SER A 108 13.71 7.49 10.53
N GLN A 109 12.85 7.87 11.48
CA GLN A 109 12.64 9.27 11.90
C GLN A 109 13.93 9.94 12.35
N SER A 110 14.78 9.22 13.09
CA SER A 110 16.06 9.74 13.58
C SER A 110 16.99 10.20 12.44
N ALA A 111 16.96 9.53 11.29
CA ALA A 111 17.76 9.92 10.12
C ALA A 111 17.23 11.22 9.48
N PHE A 112 15.91 11.41 9.43
CA PHE A 112 15.30 12.64 8.95
C PHE A 112 15.58 13.82 9.90
N GLU A 113 15.49 13.59 11.20
CA GLU A 113 15.81 14.60 12.23
C GLU A 113 17.27 15.05 12.16
N GLN A 114 18.21 14.13 11.93
CA GLN A 114 19.62 14.47 11.76
C GLN A 114 19.85 15.40 10.58
N VAL A 115 19.23 15.10 9.43
CA VAL A 115 19.34 15.94 8.23
C VAL A 115 18.67 17.30 8.45
N ARG A 116 17.53 17.33 9.15
CA ARG A 116 16.83 18.58 9.52
C ARG A 116 17.71 19.52 10.33
N VAL A 117 18.51 19.00 11.26
CA VAL A 117 19.41 19.82 12.11
C VAL A 117 20.69 20.23 11.36
N GLN A 118 21.15 19.41 10.42
CA GLN A 118 22.41 19.63 9.70
C GLN A 118 22.30 20.57 8.50
N LEU A 119 21.19 20.55 7.76
CA LEU A 119 21.04 21.37 6.57
C LEU A 119 20.66 22.82 6.95
N PRO A 120 21.46 23.83 6.53
CA PRO A 120 21.18 25.22 6.84
C PRO A 120 19.86 25.68 6.20
N ILE A 121 19.10 26.49 6.94
CA ILE A 121 17.78 27.10 6.62
C ILE A 121 17.84 28.08 5.42
N SER A 122 19.00 28.26 4.80
CA SER A 122 19.28 29.36 3.87
C SER A 122 19.22 28.92 2.42
N ALA A 123 18.03 28.58 1.93
CA ALA A 123 17.62 28.87 0.56
C ALA A 123 16.13 28.52 0.40
N THR A 124 15.34 29.49 -0.03
CA THR A 124 13.99 29.38 -0.59
C THR A 124 13.99 28.55 -1.89
N GLY A 125 14.56 27.34 -1.86
CA GLY A 125 14.82 26.52 -3.04
C GLY A 125 14.94 25.02 -2.71
N LYS A 126 14.72 24.20 -3.73
CA LYS A 126 14.88 22.74 -3.68
C LYS A 126 16.37 22.40 -3.65
N ILE A 127 16.78 21.55 -2.72
CA ILE A 127 18.12 21.00 -2.58
C ILE A 127 18.07 19.53 -2.98
N THR A 128 18.85 19.15 -3.98
CA THR A 128 19.02 17.74 -4.34
C THR A 128 19.82 17.04 -3.25
N LEU A 129 19.22 16.04 -2.60
CA LEU A 129 19.83 15.26 -1.52
C LEU A 129 20.38 13.92 -2.04
N ASN A 130 19.64 13.24 -2.93
CA ASN A 130 19.97 11.92 -3.50
C ASN A 130 20.66 10.97 -2.50
N ARG A 131 20.05 10.82 -1.33
CA ARG A 131 20.63 10.05 -0.22
C ARG A 131 19.59 9.19 0.45
N LYS A 132 20.03 8.00 0.87
CA LYS A 132 19.23 7.11 1.71
C LYS A 132 19.13 7.62 3.15
N LEU A 133 17.92 7.92 3.61
CA LEU A 133 17.58 8.24 4.99
C LEU A 133 16.74 7.12 5.60
N GLY A 134 17.38 6.30 6.44
CA GLY A 134 16.76 5.10 7.02
C GLY A 134 16.36 4.10 5.93
N LEU A 135 15.07 3.82 5.82
CA LEU A 135 14.51 2.92 4.79
C LEU A 135 14.24 3.61 3.45
N TYR A 136 14.28 4.94 3.40
CA TYR A 136 13.81 5.72 2.25
C TYR A 136 14.97 6.31 1.46
N GLU A 137 14.82 6.37 0.15
CA GLU A 137 15.69 7.16 -0.71
C GLU A 137 15.06 8.54 -0.88
N VAL A 138 15.78 9.58 -0.48
CA VAL A 138 15.32 10.97 -0.55
C VAL A 138 16.07 11.63 -1.68
N ASP A 139 15.33 12.09 -2.69
CA ASP A 139 15.89 12.74 -3.86
C ASP A 139 16.03 14.25 -3.65
N GLU A 140 15.00 14.90 -3.10
CA GLU A 140 14.99 16.34 -2.85
C GLU A 140 14.53 16.71 -1.43
N TYR A 141 15.14 17.78 -0.92
CA TYR A 141 14.75 18.46 0.31
C TYR A 141 14.36 19.90 -0.01
N ALA A 142 13.28 20.40 0.56
CA ALA A 142 12.87 21.79 0.36
C ALA A 142 12.19 22.34 1.62
N MET A 143 12.42 23.63 1.88
CA MET A 143 11.70 24.38 2.90
C MET A 143 10.75 25.34 2.22
N ASP A 144 9.50 25.39 2.69
CA ASP A 144 8.56 26.42 2.25
C ASP A 144 8.76 27.74 3.02
N SER A 145 8.15 28.83 2.53
CA SER A 145 8.21 30.14 3.17
C SER A 145 7.53 30.23 4.54
N ARG A 146 6.79 29.19 4.95
CA ARG A 146 5.98 29.13 6.18
C ARG A 146 6.60 28.22 7.24
N GLY A 147 7.75 27.61 6.95
CA GLY A 147 8.50 26.77 7.89
C GLY A 147 8.35 25.26 7.67
N GLY A 148 7.53 24.80 6.73
CA GLY A 148 7.35 23.39 6.43
C GLY A 148 8.57 22.80 5.73
N LEU A 149 9.07 21.66 6.24
CA LEU A 149 10.26 20.99 5.72
C LEU A 149 9.88 19.71 5.01
N TYR A 150 10.12 19.64 3.71
CA TYR A 150 9.67 18.58 2.83
C TYR A 150 10.86 17.75 2.35
N PHE A 151 10.67 16.43 2.38
CA PHE A 151 11.61 15.42 1.89
C PHE A 151 10.86 14.60 0.85
N ARG A 152 11.20 14.77 -0.43
CA ARG A 152 10.63 13.97 -1.50
C ARG A 152 11.34 12.61 -1.54
N VAL A 153 10.57 11.54 -1.71
CA VAL A 153 11.07 10.16 -1.76
C VAL A 153 10.68 9.45 -3.04
N PHE A 154 9.67 9.95 -3.72
CA PHE A 154 9.21 9.42 -4.99
C PHE A 154 8.55 10.53 -5.79
N TRP A 155 8.73 10.47 -7.10
CA TRP A 155 7.95 11.25 -8.05
C TRP A 155 7.72 10.41 -9.30
N GLY A 156 6.60 10.64 -9.97
CA GLY A 156 6.29 9.93 -11.20
C GLY A 156 4.91 10.27 -11.73
N GLY A 157 4.63 9.81 -12.95
CA GLY A 157 3.32 9.96 -13.56
C GLY A 157 2.22 9.23 -12.78
N ASP A 158 1.01 9.78 -12.79
CA ASP A 158 -0.17 9.12 -12.21
C ASP A 158 -0.62 7.87 -13.01
N GLY A 159 -0.09 7.71 -14.23
CA GLY A 159 -0.26 6.57 -15.14
C GLY A 159 -1.34 6.77 -16.21
N LEU A 160 -2.16 7.82 -16.14
CA LEU A 160 -3.20 8.13 -17.12
C LEU A 160 -3.11 9.56 -17.68
N SER A 161 -2.47 10.46 -16.94
CA SER A 161 -2.25 11.87 -17.22
C SER A 161 -0.74 12.13 -17.36
N PRO A 162 -0.31 13.20 -18.08
CA PRO A 162 1.09 13.66 -18.04
C PRO A 162 1.52 14.19 -16.66
N ASP A 163 0.59 14.24 -15.71
CA ASP A 163 0.75 14.87 -14.41
C ASP A 163 1.73 14.11 -13.53
N THR A 164 2.66 14.86 -12.93
CA THR A 164 3.69 14.32 -12.06
C THR A 164 3.25 14.49 -10.61
N ILE A 165 3.10 13.36 -9.92
CA ILE A 165 2.79 13.33 -8.49
C ILE A 165 4.08 13.16 -7.72
N SER A 166 4.33 14.06 -6.77
CA SER A 166 5.40 13.96 -5.79
C SER A 166 4.89 13.40 -4.48
N TYR A 167 5.66 12.49 -3.89
CA TYR A 167 5.38 11.88 -2.60
C TYR A 167 6.57 12.05 -1.66
N GLY A 168 6.28 12.16 -0.37
CA GLY A 168 7.34 12.38 0.60
C GLY A 168 6.88 12.51 2.03
N PHE A 169 7.81 12.94 2.86
CA PHE A 169 7.60 13.25 4.26
C PHE A 169 7.73 14.74 4.50
N VAL A 170 6.95 15.27 5.42
CA VAL A 170 6.96 16.69 5.78
C VAL A 170 6.89 16.85 7.29
N HIS A 171 7.75 17.72 7.81
CA HIS A 171 7.71 18.19 9.19
C HIS A 171 7.01 19.54 9.21
N GLN A 172 5.98 19.67 10.06
CA GLN A 172 5.15 20.88 10.21
C GLN A 172 4.59 21.40 8.87
N PRO A 173 3.73 20.62 8.17
CA PRO A 173 3.15 21.05 6.90
C PRO A 173 2.25 22.28 7.07
N ASN A 174 2.19 23.10 6.01
CA ASN A 174 1.15 24.12 5.87
C ASN A 174 -0.11 23.53 5.21
N ARG A 175 -1.15 24.36 4.97
CA ARG A 175 -2.42 23.94 4.33
C ARG A 175 -2.59 24.36 2.87
N GLU A 176 -1.72 25.20 2.32
CA GLU A 176 -1.93 25.85 1.02
C GLU A 176 -1.10 25.23 -0.10
N GLY A 177 -0.06 24.44 0.19
CA GLY A 177 0.71 23.74 -0.85
C GLY A 177 2.07 23.25 -0.41
N SER A 178 2.88 22.80 -1.36
CA SER A 178 4.25 22.36 -1.11
C SER A 178 5.23 22.99 -2.10
N PRO A 179 6.54 22.94 -1.84
CA PRO A 179 7.55 23.30 -2.84
C PRO A 179 7.50 22.41 -4.10
N PHE A 180 6.86 21.25 -4.05
CA PHE A 180 6.80 20.25 -5.13
C PHE A 180 5.50 20.26 -5.92
N GLY A 181 4.68 21.30 -5.75
CA GLY A 181 3.38 21.45 -6.40
C GLY A 181 2.32 21.98 -5.43
N THR A 182 1.18 22.37 -5.96
CA THR A 182 0.04 22.87 -5.15
C THR A 182 -1.26 22.15 -5.44
N ALA A 183 -1.43 21.58 -6.63
CA ALA A 183 -2.62 20.84 -7.00
C ALA A 183 -2.75 19.55 -6.20
N ASN A 184 -3.97 19.25 -5.74
CA ASN A 184 -4.29 18.04 -4.98
C ASN A 184 -3.37 17.78 -3.77
N TYR A 185 -2.83 18.84 -3.16
CA TYR A 185 -1.98 18.73 -1.99
C TYR A 185 -2.73 18.11 -0.82
N GLN A 186 -2.27 16.94 -0.38
CA GLN A 186 -2.82 16.24 0.77
C GLN A 186 -1.71 15.85 1.73
N VAL A 187 -2.03 15.91 3.02
CA VAL A 187 -1.14 15.53 4.11
C VAL A 187 -1.82 14.55 5.04
N PHE A 188 -1.03 13.61 5.54
CA PHE A 188 -1.53 12.51 6.35
C PHE A 188 -0.61 12.31 7.54
N TYR A 189 -1.21 12.31 8.71
CA TYR A 189 -0.49 12.20 9.97
C TYR A 189 0.30 10.90 10.08
N LEU A 190 1.57 11.01 10.48
CA LEU A 190 2.42 9.87 10.82
C LEU A 190 2.62 9.76 12.33
N CYS A 191 3.44 10.65 12.90
CA CYS A 191 3.78 10.69 14.33
C CYS A 191 4.40 12.04 14.70
N GLY A 192 4.08 12.56 15.90
CA GLY A 192 4.56 13.88 16.34
C GLY A 192 4.19 14.97 15.33
N ASP A 193 5.19 15.74 14.90
CA ASP A 193 5.03 16.82 13.91
C ASP A 193 5.26 16.36 12.46
N TRP A 194 5.35 15.05 12.24
CA TRP A 194 5.62 14.45 10.93
C TRP A 194 4.37 13.93 10.23
N TYR A 195 4.32 14.19 8.94
CA TYR A 195 3.26 13.78 8.03
C TYR A 195 3.89 13.20 6.77
N TRP A 196 3.15 12.39 6.02
CA TRP A 196 3.48 12.16 4.62
C TRP A 196 2.58 13.01 3.75
N PHE A 197 3.09 13.42 2.60
CA PHE A 197 2.35 14.20 1.64
C PHE A 197 2.29 13.51 0.28
N HIS A 198 1.25 13.84 -0.47
CA HIS A 198 1.26 13.72 -1.93
C HIS A 198 0.74 15.01 -2.54
N VAL A 199 1.26 15.34 -3.70
CA VAL A 199 0.95 16.58 -4.38
C VAL A 199 1.16 16.41 -5.87
N SER A 200 0.27 16.99 -6.66
CA SER A 200 0.42 17.09 -8.10
C SER A 200 1.10 18.41 -8.44
N ASP A 201 1.96 18.41 -9.44
CA ASP A 201 2.63 19.61 -9.95
C ASP A 201 1.76 20.42 -10.93
N ASP A 202 0.45 20.13 -10.98
CA ASP A 202 -0.47 20.83 -11.87
C ASP A 202 -0.61 22.31 -11.46
N PHE A 203 -0.76 23.16 -12.47
CA PHE A 203 -1.07 24.59 -12.37
C PHE A 203 -2.50 24.86 -12.82
#